data_AF-A0A6N2T9H0-F1
#
_entry.id   AF-A0A6N2T9H0-F1
#
_cell.length_a   1.000
_cell.length_b   1.000
_cell.length_c   1.000
_cell.angle_alpha   90.00
_cell.angle_beta   90.00
_cell.angle_gamma   90.00
#
_symmetry.space_group_name_H-M   'P 1'
#
loop_
_entity.id
_entity.type
_entity.pdbx_description
1 polymer ?
#
loop_
_entity_poly.entity_id
_entity_poly.type
_entity_poly.pdbx_seq_one_letter_code
_entity_poly.pdbx_strand_id
1 'polypeptide(L)'
;MSLGTLSLPHRHPGPNAPVKDADEGRMTRGDVAVAGACRRAMESEAWKELVILESLDVRFTGLVGRFVSELAMPVLEAMPGDSFHQGAKAQLKHMVKTRDGGETIRIIKTLAVKGRF
;
A
#
# COMPACT_ATOMS: atom_id res chain seq x y z
N MET A 1 21.12 31.46 44.64
CA MET A 1 19.72 31.16 44.26
C MET A 1 19.74 30.34 42.99
N SER A 2 18.87 29.33 42.93
CA SER A 2 18.74 28.26 41.93
C SER A 2 18.84 28.67 40.45
N LEU A 3 19.35 27.79 39.59
CA LEU A 3 18.53 26.83 38.85
C LEU A 3 19.42 25.87 38.05
N GLY A 4 19.21 24.57 38.26
CA GLY A 4 19.77 23.54 37.42
C GLY A 4 19.07 23.51 36.07
N THR A 5 19.85 23.31 35.02
CA THR A 5 19.37 22.87 33.71
C THR A 5 19.95 21.50 33.44
N LEU A 6 19.15 20.47 33.69
CA LEU A 6 19.31 19.17 33.05
C LEU A 6 19.26 19.40 31.53
N SER A 7 20.37 19.20 30.83
CA SER A 7 20.36 19.07 29.38
C SER A 7 20.69 17.61 29.05
N LEU A 8 19.64 16.88 28.66
CA LEU A 8 19.74 15.53 28.09
C LEU A 8 20.66 15.57 26.87
N PRO A 9 21.47 14.53 26.60
CA PRO A 9 22.29 14.50 25.41
C PRO A 9 21.38 14.26 24.20
N HIS A 10 21.02 15.34 23.50
CA HIS A 10 20.53 15.24 22.14
C HIS A 10 21.64 14.60 21.30
N ARG A 11 21.49 13.30 21.02
CA ARG A 11 22.20 12.63 19.92
C ARG A 11 21.78 13.34 18.64
N HIS A 12 22.57 14.30 18.20
CA HIS A 12 22.58 14.68 16.80
C HIS A 12 23.36 13.58 16.06
N PRO A 13 22.73 12.83 15.14
CA PRO A 13 23.49 12.02 14.20
C PRO A 13 24.39 12.98 13.42
N GLY A 14 25.71 12.78 13.48
CA GLY A 14 26.66 13.59 12.73
C GLY A 14 26.41 13.46 11.21
N PRO A 15 26.99 14.35 10.39
CA PRO A 15 26.80 14.38 8.93
C PRO A 15 27.27 13.11 8.21
N ASN A 16 27.98 12.21 8.92
CA ASN A 16 28.41 10.89 8.45
C ASN A 16 27.75 9.73 9.24
N ALA A 17 26.63 9.96 9.91
CA ALA A 17 25.81 8.85 10.39
C ALA A 17 25.40 8.02 9.17
N PRO A 18 25.59 6.69 9.16
CA PRO A 18 25.09 5.88 8.07
C PRO A 18 23.60 6.18 7.96
N VAL A 19 23.22 6.79 6.84
CA VAL A 19 21.84 6.71 6.39
C VAL A 19 21.58 5.22 6.40
N LYS A 20 20.74 4.75 7.34
CA LYS A 20 20.33 3.34 7.34
C LYS A 20 19.92 3.09 5.91
N ASP A 21 20.69 2.25 5.24
CA ASP A 21 20.53 1.97 3.82
C ASP A 21 19.03 1.83 3.60
N ALA A 22 18.49 2.73 2.77
CA ALA A 22 17.12 2.61 2.32
C ALA A 22 17.05 1.19 1.81
N ASP A 23 16.26 0.39 2.50
CA ASP A 23 16.17 -1.04 2.33
C ASP A 23 15.68 -1.28 0.89
N GLU A 24 16.60 -1.30 -0.07
CA GLU A 24 16.63 -2.17 -1.25
C GLU A 24 16.76 -3.64 -0.77
N GLY A 25 16.11 -3.93 0.35
CA GLY A 25 16.05 -5.17 1.04
C GLY A 25 15.30 -6.12 0.15
N ARG A 26 15.91 -7.27 -0.05
CA ARG A 26 15.29 -8.47 -0.56
C ARG A 26 13.86 -8.57 0.00
N MET A 27 12.86 -8.59 -0.88
CA MET A 27 11.45 -8.66 -0.51
C MET A 27 11.23 -9.67 0.63
N THR A 28 10.59 -9.22 1.70
CA THR A 28 10.20 -10.09 2.80
C THR A 28 9.15 -11.10 2.32
N ARG A 29 8.91 -12.15 3.10
CA ARG A 29 7.82 -13.08 2.81
C ARG A 29 6.45 -12.36 2.74
N GLY A 30 6.27 -11.31 3.53
CA GLY A 30 5.07 -10.45 3.48
C GLY A 30 4.95 -9.71 2.15
N ASP A 31 6.03 -9.04 1.73
CA ASP A 31 6.08 -8.33 0.45
C ASP A 31 5.78 -9.27 -0.72
N VAL A 32 6.36 -10.48 -0.72
CA VAL A 32 6.13 -11.49 -1.77
C VAL A 32 4.67 -11.95 -1.77
N ALA A 33 4.06 -12.15 -0.60
CA ALA A 33 2.67 -12.56 -0.48
C ALA A 33 1.71 -11.49 -1.03
N VAL A 34 1.93 -10.21 -0.66
CA VAL A 34 1.14 -9.08 -1.15
C VAL A 34 1.31 -8.93 -2.66
N ALA A 35 2.55 -8.93 -3.16
CA ALA A 35 2.81 -8.83 -4.59
C ALA A 35 2.19 -9.99 -5.38
N GLY A 36 2.24 -11.21 -4.84
CA GLY A 36 1.58 -12.38 -5.41
C GLY A 36 0.05 -12.27 -5.43
N ALA A 37 -0.55 -11.72 -4.37
CA ALA A 37 -2.00 -11.47 -4.34
C ALA A 37 -2.40 -10.42 -5.37
N CYS A 38 -1.63 -9.33 -5.50
CA CYS A 38 -1.87 -8.31 -6.52
C CYS A 38 -1.75 -8.87 -7.94
N ARG A 39 -0.74 -9.69 -8.24
CA ARG A 39 -0.61 -10.33 -9.57
C ARG A 39 -1.80 -11.23 -9.89
N ARG A 40 -2.25 -12.06 -8.94
CA ARG A 40 -3.48 -12.88 -9.12
C ARG A 40 -4.73 -12.02 -9.29
N ALA A 41 -4.84 -10.91 -8.54
CA ALA A 41 -5.94 -9.97 -8.71
C ALA A 41 -5.94 -9.39 -10.14
N MET A 42 -4.77 -9.05 -10.68
CA MET A 42 -4.61 -8.54 -12.06
C MET A 42 -4.95 -9.58 -13.15
N GLU A 43 -4.97 -10.86 -12.83
CA GLU A 43 -5.38 -11.93 -13.76
C GLU A 43 -6.90 -12.17 -13.77
N SER A 44 -7.64 -11.58 -12.82
CA SER A 44 -9.09 -11.81 -12.66
C SER A 44 -9.94 -11.06 -13.69
N GLU A 45 -11.17 -11.53 -13.91
CA GLU A 45 -12.15 -10.80 -14.73
C GLU A 45 -12.50 -9.43 -14.12
N ALA A 46 -12.57 -9.33 -12.79
CA ALA A 46 -12.82 -8.05 -12.11
C ALA A 46 -11.75 -7.00 -12.46
N TRP A 47 -10.50 -7.40 -12.68
CA TRP A 47 -9.45 -6.50 -13.13
C TRP A 47 -9.70 -6.00 -14.54
N LYS A 48 -10.01 -6.90 -15.47
CA LYS A 48 -10.28 -6.56 -16.87
C LYS A 48 -11.46 -5.59 -16.97
N GLU A 49 -12.55 -5.90 -16.28
CA GLU A 49 -13.75 -5.07 -16.25
C GLU A 49 -13.48 -3.69 -15.63
N LEU A 50 -12.74 -3.64 -14.51
CA LEU A 50 -12.40 -2.36 -13.87
C LEU A 50 -11.52 -1.48 -14.77
N VAL A 51 -10.56 -2.07 -15.50
CA VAL A 51 -9.72 -1.34 -16.46
C VAL A 51 -10.55 -0.80 -17.63
N ILE A 52 -11.53 -1.56 -18.13
CA ILE A 52 -12.44 -1.10 -19.18
C ILE A 52 -13.26 0.09 -18.68
N LEU A 53 -13.88 -0.03 -17.51
CA LEU A 53 -14.68 1.05 -16.91
C LEU A 53 -13.85 2.32 -16.71
N GLU A 54 -12.62 2.19 -16.24
CA GLU A 54 -11.74 3.35 -16.07
C GLU A 54 -11.35 3.98 -17.41
N SER A 55 -11.12 3.19 -18.46
CA SER A 55 -10.85 3.73 -19.80
C SER A 55 -12.03 4.49 -20.41
N LEU A 56 -13.24 4.25 -19.90
CA LEU A 56 -14.48 4.96 -20.27
C LEU A 56 -14.80 6.12 -19.31
N ASP A 57 -13.89 6.47 -18.39
CA ASP A 57 -14.07 7.45 -17.30
C ASP A 57 -15.26 7.14 -16.36
N VAL A 58 -15.69 5.88 -16.30
CA VAL A 58 -16.77 5.43 -15.40
C VAL A 58 -16.20 5.22 -14.00
N ARG A 59 -16.53 6.12 -13.08
CA ARG A 59 -15.98 6.15 -11.71
C ARG A 59 -17.05 6.21 -10.63
N PHE A 60 -16.71 5.74 -9.43
CA PHE A 60 -17.53 5.85 -8.21
C PHE A 60 -18.95 5.23 -8.29
N THR A 61 -19.21 4.34 -9.25
CA THR A 61 -20.50 3.66 -9.41
C THR A 61 -20.62 2.42 -8.54
N GLY A 62 -21.83 1.89 -8.36
CA GLY A 62 -22.03 0.60 -7.68
C GLY A 62 -21.32 -0.57 -8.37
N LEU A 63 -21.26 -0.55 -9.70
CA LEU A 63 -20.54 -1.54 -10.51
C LEU A 63 -19.03 -1.48 -10.26
N VAL A 64 -18.45 -0.28 -10.30
CA VAL A 64 -17.03 -0.06 -9.94
C VAL A 64 -16.77 -0.53 -8.51
N GLY A 65 -17.66 -0.19 -7.57
CA GLY A 65 -17.55 -0.62 -6.17
C GLY A 65 -17.52 -2.13 -5.98
N ARG A 66 -18.28 -2.87 -6.79
CA ARG A 66 -18.23 -4.34 -6.80
C ARG A 66 -16.85 -4.84 -7.21
N PHE A 67 -16.32 -4.40 -8.36
CA PHE A 67 -15.01 -4.87 -8.83
C PHE A 67 -13.85 -4.43 -7.94
N VAL A 68 -13.90 -3.21 -7.41
CA VAL A 68 -12.93 -2.75 -6.41
C VAL A 68 -12.94 -3.66 -5.19
N SER A 69 -14.11 -4.06 -4.70
CA SER A 69 -14.23 -4.96 -3.55
C SER A 69 -13.69 -6.36 -3.86
N GLU A 70 -14.04 -6.92 -5.03
CA GLU A 70 -13.56 -8.23 -5.49
C GLU A 70 -12.04 -8.29 -5.64
N LEU A 71 -11.41 -7.21 -6.13
CA LEU A 71 -9.96 -7.10 -6.26
C LEU A 71 -9.24 -6.84 -4.93
N ALA A 72 -9.81 -5.96 -4.10
CA ALA A 72 -9.17 -5.51 -2.87
C ALA A 72 -9.14 -6.59 -1.79
N MET A 73 -10.18 -7.41 -1.67
CA MET A 73 -10.31 -8.40 -0.59
C MET A 73 -9.10 -9.37 -0.50
N PRO A 74 -8.72 -10.10 -1.56
CA PRO A 74 -7.59 -11.03 -1.48
C PRO A 74 -6.25 -10.33 -1.20
N VAL A 75 -6.10 -9.06 -1.61
CA VAL A 75 -4.92 -8.26 -1.32
C VAL A 75 -4.89 -7.84 0.16
N LEU A 76 -6.02 -7.40 0.71
CA LEU A 76 -6.17 -7.02 2.12
C LEU A 76 -5.94 -8.20 3.08
N GLU A 77 -6.34 -9.40 2.68
CA GLU A 77 -6.11 -10.66 3.40
C GLU A 77 -4.63 -11.07 3.38
N ALA A 78 -3.94 -10.86 2.26
CA ALA A 78 -2.52 -11.15 2.14
C ALA A 78 -1.62 -10.14 2.89
N MET A 79 -2.13 -8.93 3.18
CA MET A 79 -1.38 -7.88 3.87
C MET A 79 -1.13 -8.20 5.35
N PRO A 80 0.15 -8.30 5.77
CA PRO A 80 0.52 -8.46 7.16
C PRO A 80 0.03 -7.32 8.06
N GLY A 81 0.01 -7.57 9.37
CA GLY A 81 -0.30 -6.55 10.37
C GLY A 81 0.84 -5.59 10.71
N ASP A 82 1.97 -5.63 9.99
CA ASP A 82 3.15 -4.81 10.28
C ASP A 82 3.02 -3.36 9.81
N SER A 83 3.92 -2.49 10.30
CA SER A 83 3.93 -1.06 10.00
C SER A 83 4.19 -0.72 8.54
N PHE A 84 4.84 -1.60 7.78
CA PHE A 84 5.18 -1.35 6.37
C PHE A 84 3.95 -1.48 5.47
N HIS A 85 2.97 -2.30 5.85
CA HIS A 85 1.77 -2.55 5.05
C HIS A 85 0.54 -1.77 5.52
N GLN A 86 0.55 -1.19 6.74
CA GLN A 86 -0.62 -0.47 7.28
C GLN A 86 -1.09 0.68 6.37
N GLY A 87 -0.16 1.43 5.78
CA GLY A 87 -0.50 2.53 4.88
C GLY A 87 -1.25 2.05 3.64
N ALA A 88 -0.71 1.02 2.98
CA ALA A 88 -1.35 0.39 1.82
C ALA A 88 -2.71 -0.23 2.16
N LYS A 89 -2.82 -0.86 3.33
CA LYS A 89 -4.06 -1.46 3.83
C LYS A 89 -5.14 -0.42 4.08
N ALA A 90 -4.78 0.69 4.73
CA ALA A 90 -5.71 1.79 5.01
C ALA A 90 -6.19 2.45 3.72
N GLN A 91 -5.27 2.72 2.79
CA GLN A 91 -5.61 3.31 1.50
C GLN A 91 -6.52 2.39 0.68
N LEU A 92 -6.20 1.11 0.56
CA LEU A 92 -7.02 0.15 -0.19
C LEU A 92 -8.42 -0.01 0.42
N LYS A 93 -8.54 -0.06 1.75
CA LYS A 93 -9.86 -0.02 2.44
C LYS A 93 -10.64 1.25 2.14
N HIS A 94 -9.94 2.39 2.08
CA HIS A 94 -10.58 3.65 1.72
C HIS A 94 -11.13 3.59 0.29
N MET A 95 -10.37 3.04 -0.67
CA MET A 95 -10.82 2.90 -2.06
C MET A 95 -12.03 2.00 -2.21
N VAL A 96 -12.12 0.91 -1.42
CA VAL A 96 -13.32 0.07 -1.35
C VAL A 96 -14.54 0.87 -0.88
N LYS A 97 -14.38 1.70 0.15
CA LYS A 97 -15.46 2.54 0.69
C LYS A 97 -15.91 3.60 -0.32
N THR A 98 -14.97 4.25 -1.00
CA THR A 98 -15.27 5.33 -1.95
C THR A 98 -15.62 4.81 -3.33
N ARG A 99 -15.33 3.54 -3.62
CA ARG A 99 -15.49 2.91 -4.95
C ARG A 99 -14.60 3.56 -6.00
N ASP A 100 -13.38 3.91 -5.59
CA ASP A 100 -12.40 4.53 -6.47
C ASP A 100 -11.66 3.45 -7.28
N GLY A 101 -12.08 3.26 -8.53
CA GLY A 101 -11.50 2.27 -9.44
C GLY A 101 -10.07 2.62 -9.88
N GLY A 102 -9.84 3.88 -10.26
CA GLY A 102 -8.56 4.35 -10.78
C GLY A 102 -7.44 4.23 -9.76
N GLU A 103 -7.67 4.71 -8.54
CA GLU A 103 -6.64 4.61 -7.49
C GLU A 103 -6.48 3.16 -6.99
N THR A 104 -7.55 2.34 -7.02
CA THR A 104 -7.44 0.88 -6.77
C THR A 104 -6.52 0.21 -7.79
N ILE A 105 -6.67 0.51 -9.08
CA ILE A 105 -5.77 0.01 -10.13
C ILE A 105 -4.33 0.45 -9.84
N ARG A 106 -4.13 1.72 -9.47
CA ARG A 106 -2.81 2.30 -9.22
C ARG A 106 -2.08 1.63 -8.05
N ILE A 107 -2.76 1.46 -6.91
CA ILE A 107 -2.18 0.80 -5.73
C ILE A 107 -1.88 -0.68 -6.01
N ILE A 108 -2.78 -1.41 -6.68
CA ILE A 108 -2.55 -2.83 -7.02
C ILE A 108 -1.33 -2.99 -7.93
N LYS A 109 -1.16 -2.14 -8.97
CA LYS A 109 0.05 -2.19 -9.82
C LYS A 109 1.33 -1.94 -9.03
N THR A 110 1.30 -0.99 -8.11
CA THR A 110 2.47 -0.65 -7.29
C THR A 110 2.87 -1.82 -6.40
N LEU A 111 1.88 -2.39 -5.70
CA LEU A 111 2.09 -3.52 -4.80
C LEU A 111 2.46 -4.82 -5.53
N ALA A 112 1.99 -5.02 -6.76
CA ALA A 112 2.38 -6.17 -7.58
C ALA A 112 3.90 -6.22 -7.87
N VAL A 113 4.56 -5.06 -7.89
CA VAL A 113 6.01 -4.93 -8.10
C VAL A 113 6.75 -4.95 -6.76
N LYS A 114 6.32 -4.12 -5.80
CA LYS A 114 7.09 -3.83 -4.59
C LYS A 114 6.68 -4.67 -3.37
N GLY A 115 5.45 -5.19 -3.34
CA GLY A 115 4.85 -5.82 -2.15
C GLY A 115 4.47 -4.84 -1.02
N ARG A 116 5.10 -3.67 -0.99
CA ARG A 116 4.91 -2.58 -0.03
C ARG A 116 4.99 -1.22 -0.73
N PHE A 117 4.71 -0.14 0.01
CA PHE A 117 4.94 1.22 -0.48
C PHE A 117 6.37 1.69 -0.21
#